data_AF-A0A7K4FMZ5-F1
#
_entry.id   AF-A0A7K4FMZ5-F1
#
_cell.length_a   1.000
_cell.length_b   1.000
_cell.length_c   1.000
_cell.angle_alpha   90.00
_cell.angle_beta   90.00
_cell.angle_gamma   90.00
#
_symmetry.space_group_name_H-M   'P 1'
#
loop_
_entity.id
_entity.type
_entity.pdbx_description
1 polymer ?
#
loop_
_entity_poly.entity_id
_entity_poly.type
_entity_poly.pdbx_seq_one_letter_code
_entity_poly.pdbx_strand_id
1 'polypeptide(L)' 'AIQVTYELNADNKNREIEGIMEAVKNFNLSGGLIITLDQEDNFEIENRKILVKPVWKWMLETL' A
#
# COMPACT_ATOMS: atom_id res chain seq x y z
N ALA A 1 3.14 -5.01 6.05
CA ALA A 1 3.46 -3.60 6.33
C ALA A 1 2.26 -2.76 5.90
N ILE A 2 2.02 -1.63 6.57
CA ILE A 2 0.96 -0.69 6.19
C ILE A 2 1.62 0.68 5.99
N GLN A 3 1.28 1.33 4.88
CA GLN A 3 1.61 2.72 4.61
C GLN A 3 0.31 3.51 4.46
N VAL A 4 0.29 4.78 4.87
CA VAL A 4 -0.89 5.64 4.79
C VAL A 4 -0.51 6.94 4.12
N THR A 5 -1.26 7.32 3.09
CA THR A 5 -1.13 8.63 2.43
C THR A 5 -2.53 9.15 2.11
N TYR A 6 -2.70 10.47 1.97
CA TYR A 6 -3.99 11.02 1.57
C TYR A 6 -4.33 10.62 0.12
N GLU A 7 -3.37 10.81 -0.77
CA GLU A 7 -3.45 10.51 -2.20
C GLU A 7 -2.09 9.96 -2.67
N LEU A 8 -2.11 9.02 -3.61
CA LEU A 8 -0.99 8.63 -4.46
C LEU A 8 -1.06 9.41 -5.78
N ASN A 9 0.00 10.17 -6.05
CA ASN A 9 0.17 10.94 -7.28
C ASN A 9 1.60 10.79 -7.81
N ALA A 10 1.90 11.41 -8.95
CA ALA A 10 3.20 11.25 -9.62
C ALA A 10 4.40 11.65 -8.73
N ASP A 11 4.20 12.60 -7.81
CA ASP A 11 5.29 13.14 -6.98
C ASP A 11 5.64 12.23 -5.81
N ASN A 12 4.67 11.49 -5.27
CA ASN A 12 4.88 10.66 -4.08
C ASN A 12 4.88 9.15 -4.36
N LYS A 13 4.31 8.68 -5.48
CA LYS A 13 4.06 7.25 -5.71
C LYS A 13 5.30 6.38 -5.54
N ASN A 14 6.44 6.79 -6.10
CA ASN A 14 7.69 6.03 -5.98
C ASN A 14 8.16 5.95 -4.52
N ARG A 15 8.14 7.06 -3.79
CA ARG A 15 8.56 7.12 -2.38
C ARG A 15 7.68 6.23 -1.49
N GLU A 16 6.36 6.29 -1.67
CA GLU A 16 5.42 5.50 -0.87
C GLU A 16 5.57 3.99 -1.14
N ILE A 17 5.77 3.61 -2.42
CA ILE A 17 6.01 2.21 -2.82
C ILE A 17 7.36 1.71 -2.31
N GLU A 18 8.43 2.49 -2.43
CA GLU A 18 9.76 2.11 -1.94
C GLU A 18 9.76 1.91 -0.41
N GLY A 19 9.14 2.83 0.34
CA GLY A 19 9.06 2.74 1.79
C GLY A 19 8.32 1.49 2.28
N ILE A 20 7.18 1.16 1.66
CA ILE A 20 6.46 -0.07 2.04
C ILE A 20 7.21 -1.33 1.59
N MET A 21 7.87 -1.30 0.43
CA MET A 21 8.68 -2.43 -0.06
C MET A 21 9.89 -2.70 0.83
N GLU A 22 10.54 -1.68 1.37
CA GLU A 22 11.63 -1.83 2.34
C GLU A 22 11.13 -2.59 3.58
N ALA A 23 10.00 -2.18 4.16
CA ALA A 23 9.40 -2.88 5.29
C ALA A 23 9.00 -4.32 4.92
N VAL A 24 8.38 -4.54 3.76
CA VAL A 24 8.02 -5.87 3.28
C VAL A 24 9.23 -6.79 3.15
N LYS A 25 10.36 -6.30 2.64
CA LYS A 25 11.62 -7.04 2.53
C LYS A 25 12.24 -7.33 3.91
N ASN A 26 12.39 -6.30 4.74
CA ASN A 26 13.03 -6.39 6.06
C ASN A 26 12.31 -7.37 6.99
N PHE A 27 10.98 -7.48 6.88
CA PHE A 27 10.16 -8.39 7.69
C PHE A 27 9.73 -9.66 6.95
N ASN A 28 10.27 -9.90 5.75
CA ASN A 28 9.97 -11.07 4.90
C ASN A 28 8.47 -11.35 4.70
N LEU A 29 7.69 -10.29 4.48
CA LEU A 29 6.23 -10.36 4.32
C LEU A 29 5.84 -10.70 2.88
N SER A 30 4.68 -11.32 2.68
CA SER A 30 4.14 -11.63 1.34
C SER A 30 3.72 -10.39 0.54
N GLY A 31 3.50 -9.25 1.21
CA GLY A 31 3.03 -8.02 0.58
C GLY A 31 2.75 -6.89 1.57
N GLY A 32 2.19 -5.80 1.04
CA GLY A 32 1.91 -4.57 1.74
C GLY A 32 0.56 -3.96 1.38
N LEU A 33 0.06 -3.10 2.26
CA LEU A 33 -1.17 -2.33 2.07
C LEU A 33 -0.87 -0.84 2.17
N ILE A 34 -1.26 -0.07 1.17
CA ILE A 34 -1.29 1.39 1.18
C ILE A 34 -2.75 1.81 1.39
N ILE A 35 -3.02 2.55 2.46
CA ILE A 35 -4.34 3.12 2.73
C ILE A 35 -4.35 4.55 2.19
N THR A 36 -5.38 4.87 1.41
CA THR A 36 -5.63 6.19 0.82
C THR A 36 -6.98 6.74 1.29
N LEU A 37 -7.29 8.01 0.96
CA LEU A 37 -8.63 8.53 1.20
C LEU A 37 -9.68 7.76 0.39
N ASP A 38 -9.48 7.65 -0.93
CA ASP A 38 -10.49 7.17 -1.88
C ASP A 38 -9.94 6.39 -3.10
N GLN A 39 -8.64 6.16 -3.20
CA GLN A 39 -8.02 5.47 -4.33
C GLN A 39 -7.89 3.96 -4.10
N GLU A 40 -8.13 3.17 -5.16
CA GLU A 40 -7.94 1.72 -5.17
C GLU A 40 -7.05 1.32 -6.35
N ASP A 41 -6.05 0.49 -6.08
CA ASP A 41 -5.08 0.01 -7.08
C ASP A 41 -4.41 -1.28 -6.59
N ASN A 42 -3.71 -1.99 -7.47
CA ASN A 42 -2.89 -3.13 -7.10
C ASN A 42 -1.60 -3.18 -7.94
N PHE A 43 -0.48 -3.44 -7.27
CA PHE A 43 0.81 -3.60 -7.90
C PHE A 43 1.41 -4.96 -7.55
N GLU A 44 2.08 -5.56 -8.53
CA GLU A 44 2.94 -6.71 -8.31
C GLU A 44 4.38 -6.29 -8.57
N ILE A 45 5.21 -6.36 -7.54
CA ILE A 45 6.61 -5.93 -7.58
C ILE A 45 7.43 -7.05 -6.94
N GLU A 46 8.39 -7.61 -7.68
CA GLU A 46 9.24 -8.71 -7.21
C GLU A 46 8.43 -9.91 -6.65
N ASN A 47 7.34 -10.29 -7.33
CA ASN A 47 6.38 -11.33 -6.90
C ASN A 47 5.72 -11.05 -5.52
N ARG A 48 5.70 -9.79 -5.08
CA ARG A 48 4.99 -9.34 -3.86
C ARG A 48 3.86 -8.40 -4.23
N LYS A 49 2.72 -8.57 -3.56
CA LYS A 49 1.52 -7.78 -3.84
C LYS A 49 1.47 -6.54 -2.95
N ILE A 50 1.36 -5.37 -3.56
CA ILE A 50 1.04 -4.11 -2.87
C ILE A 50 -0.40 -3.73 -3.25
N LEU A 51 -1.26 -3.67 -2.26
CA LEU A 51 -2.65 -3.24 -2.43
C LEU A 51 -2.79 -1.78 -2.05
N VAL A 52 -3.49 -1.00 -2.85
CA VAL A 52 -3.95 0.34 -2.48
C VAL A 52 -5.44 0.25 -2.20
N LYS A 53 -5.87 0.73 -1.04
CA LYS A 53 -7.28 0.65 -0.63
C LYS A 53 -7.74 1.96 0.02
N PRO A 54 -8.97 2.41 -0.29
CA PRO A 54 -9.59 3.50 0.46
C PRO A 54 -9.78 3.13 1.93
N VAL A 55 -9.56 4.07 2.84
CA VAL A 55 -9.69 3.86 4.28
C VAL A 55 -11.06 3.32 4.67
N TRP A 56 -12.13 3.85 4.09
CA TRP A 56 -13.50 3.40 4.39
C TRP A 56 -13.72 1.93 4.02
N LYS A 57 -13.16 1.48 2.88
CA LYS A 57 -13.28 0.09 2.42
C LYS A 57 -12.50 -0.85 3.33
N TRP A 58 -11.29 -0.44 3.73
CA TRP A 58 -10.49 -1.19 4.70
C TRP A 58 -11.21 -1.34 6.05
N MET A 59 -11.84 -0.27 6.56
CA MET A 59 -12.59 -0.32 7.83
C MET A 59 -13.84 -1.22 7.76
N LEU A 60 -14.48 -1.32 6.60
CA LEU A 60 -15.64 -2.18 6.41
C LEU A 60 -15.29 -3.67 6.28
N GLU A 61 -14.08 -4.02 5.85
CA GLU A 61 -13.61 -5.42 5.79
C GLU A 61 -13.31 -6.01 7.16
N THR A 62 -13.17 -5.15 8.18
CA THR A 62 -12.97 -5.56 9.57
C THR A 62 -14.27 -5.72 10.36
N LEU A 63 -15.42 -5.55 9.71
CA LEU A 63 -16.75 -5.84 10.23
C LEU A 63 -17.24 -7.20 9.74
#